data_AF-A0A2R6BE62-F1
#
_entry.id   AF-A0A2R6BE62-F1
#
_cell.length_a   1.000
_cell.length_b   1.000
_cell.length_c   1.000
_cell.angle_alpha   90.00
_cell.angle_beta   90.00
_cell.angle_gamma   90.00
#
_symmetry.space_group_name_H-M   'P 1'
#
loop_
_entity.id
_entity.type
_entity.pdbx_description
1 polymer ?
#
loop_
_entity_poly.entity_id
_entity_poly.type
_entity_poly.pdbx_seq_one_letter_code
_entity_poly.pdbx_strand_id
1 'polypeptide(L)'
;MSAEQFEPKRLGEVYLPDYSGRSLYNLSHTLLKAFGAPVDQGISGLGDVLNHSRIVVLLIDGLGHRQLVSATGRIPAVGSSLSRAKLSLPITSVFPSTTSTVLTTLNTGLVPAKHGVIGFTMYVKELGSVVNSISFSPASERGEGAFERSGLQPSYLYPQRTIYHELSERGVYTCVVTPNYLANTVLSKTLYNGAERIKFNQLSDMFVSL
;
A
#
# COMPACT_ATOMS: atom_id res chain seq x y z
N MET A 1 9.04 -22.17 8.42
CA MET A 1 8.09 -22.64 7.39
C MET A 1 8.67 -22.28 6.03
N SER A 2 8.93 -23.27 5.16
CA SER A 2 9.47 -23.01 3.83
C SER A 2 8.48 -22.23 2.96
N ALA A 3 9.00 -21.52 1.96
CA ALA A 3 8.24 -20.74 0.97
C ALA A 3 7.22 -21.56 0.14
N GLU A 4 7.21 -22.89 0.27
CA GLU A 4 6.54 -23.81 -0.66
C GLU A 4 5.07 -24.14 -0.32
N GLN A 5 4.51 -23.63 0.78
CA GLN A 5 3.14 -23.98 1.21
C GLN A 5 2.28 -22.78 1.62
N PHE A 6 2.16 -21.78 0.75
CA PHE A 6 1.12 -20.77 0.91
C PHE A 6 0.11 -20.83 -0.24
N GLU A 7 -1.07 -21.33 0.07
CA GLU A 7 -2.25 -21.20 -0.77
C GLU A 7 -3.30 -20.41 0.02
N PRO A 8 -3.68 -19.19 -0.43
CA PRO A 8 -4.72 -18.45 0.24
C PRO A 8 -6.05 -19.19 0.15
N LYS A 9 -6.89 -19.01 1.18
CA LYS A 9 -8.26 -19.54 1.18
C LYS A 9 -9.02 -19.03 -0.05
N ARG A 10 -9.92 -19.84 -0.58
CA ARG A 10 -10.70 -19.51 -1.77
C ARG A 10 -12.20 -19.55 -1.48
N LEU A 11 -12.94 -18.70 -2.19
CA LEU A 11 -14.39 -18.75 -2.30
C LEU A 11 -14.72 -18.77 -3.80
N GLY A 12 -15.02 -19.96 -4.32
CA GLY A 12 -15.11 -20.18 -5.78
C GLY A 12 -13.78 -19.85 -6.47
N GLU A 13 -13.81 -18.94 -7.43
CA GLU A 13 -12.63 -18.49 -8.20
C GLU A 13 -11.86 -17.35 -7.51
N VAL A 14 -12.34 -16.84 -6.38
CA VAL A 14 -11.76 -15.67 -5.70
C VAL A 14 -10.88 -16.11 -4.54
N TYR A 15 -9.72 -15.47 -4.40
CA TYR A 15 -8.86 -15.61 -3.23
C TYR A 15 -9.32 -14.67 -2.11
N LEU A 16 -9.46 -15.22 -0.91
CA LEU A 16 -9.77 -14.46 0.30
C LEU A 16 -8.48 -13.86 0.89
N PRO A 17 -8.53 -12.61 1.38
CA PRO A 17 -7.42 -12.02 2.12
C PRO A 17 -7.06 -12.83 3.37
N ASP A 18 -5.77 -13.05 3.61
CA ASP A 18 -5.26 -13.67 4.82
C ASP A 18 -4.78 -12.63 5.82
N TYR A 19 -5.73 -11.97 6.49
CA TYR A 19 -5.45 -10.98 7.54
C TYR A 19 -4.76 -11.56 8.78
N SER A 20 -4.69 -12.90 8.91
CA SER A 20 -4.13 -13.57 10.09
C SER A 20 -2.60 -13.53 10.16
N GLY A 21 -1.94 -13.22 9.04
CA GLY A 21 -0.47 -13.13 9.01
C GLY A 21 0.16 -13.07 7.63
N ARG A 22 -0.59 -13.17 6.51
CA ARG A 22 -0.03 -13.20 5.15
C ARG A 22 -0.81 -12.34 4.17
N SER A 23 -1.04 -11.08 4.54
CA SER A 23 -1.62 -10.06 3.66
C SER A 23 -0.81 -8.76 3.62
N LEU A 24 -1.13 -7.86 2.69
CA LEU A 24 -0.59 -6.49 2.65
C LEU A 24 -0.84 -5.71 3.94
N TYR A 25 -1.94 -5.99 4.65
CA TYR A 25 -2.16 -5.43 5.98
C TYR A 25 -1.06 -5.86 6.96
N ASN A 26 -0.69 -7.15 6.96
CA ASN A 26 0.38 -7.66 7.82
C ASN A 26 1.75 -7.09 7.43
N LEU A 27 1.97 -6.72 6.16
CA LEU A 27 3.20 -6.03 5.72
C LEU A 27 3.36 -4.69 6.45
N SER A 28 2.33 -3.85 6.52
CA SER A 28 2.38 -2.57 7.27
C SER A 28 2.75 -2.78 8.73
N HIS A 29 2.15 -3.77 9.39
CA HIS A 29 2.46 -4.11 10.78
C HIS A 29 3.86 -4.70 10.95
N THR A 30 4.36 -5.42 9.95
CA THR A 30 5.73 -5.95 9.96
C THR A 30 6.75 -4.80 9.86
N LEU A 31 6.47 -3.79 9.03
CA LEU A 31 7.31 -2.59 8.92
C LEU A 31 7.33 -1.80 10.23
N LEU A 32 6.16 -1.57 10.84
CA LEU A 32 6.06 -0.90 12.13
C LEU A 32 6.85 -1.66 13.22
N LYS A 33 6.65 -2.98 13.31
CA LYS A 33 7.36 -3.83 14.27
C LYS A 33 8.87 -3.82 14.05
N ALA A 34 9.34 -3.86 12.80
CA ALA A 34 10.76 -3.88 12.46
C ALA A 34 11.52 -2.65 12.98
N PHE A 35 10.82 -1.53 13.19
CA PHE A 35 11.39 -0.30 13.74
C PHE A 35 10.88 0.05 15.14
N GLY A 36 10.26 -0.90 15.86
CA GLY A 36 9.81 -0.69 17.24
C GLY A 36 8.60 0.24 17.39
N ALA A 37 7.84 0.48 16.32
CA ALA A 37 6.57 1.20 16.37
C ALA A 37 5.45 0.26 16.89
N PRO A 38 4.39 0.83 17.51
CA PRO A 38 3.29 0.02 18.03
C PRO A 38 2.53 -0.70 16.91
N VAL A 39 2.02 -1.89 17.21
CA VAL A 39 1.17 -2.70 16.34
C VAL A 39 -0.09 -3.11 17.11
N ASP A 40 -1.24 -3.26 16.46
CA ASP A 40 -2.44 -3.70 17.20
C ASP A 40 -2.19 -5.11 17.78
N GLN A 41 -2.72 -5.34 18.97
CA GLN A 41 -2.61 -6.63 19.64
C GLN A 41 -3.24 -7.75 18.79
N GLY A 42 -2.57 -8.90 18.74
CA GLY A 42 -3.05 -10.09 18.02
C GLY A 42 -2.77 -10.10 16.52
N ILE A 43 -2.12 -9.07 15.96
CA ILE A 43 -1.68 -9.08 14.57
C ILE A 43 -0.35 -9.80 14.45
N SER A 44 -0.33 -10.89 13.70
CA SER A 44 0.93 -11.51 13.28
C SER A 44 1.55 -10.70 12.14
N GLY A 45 2.80 -10.29 12.29
CA GLY A 45 3.61 -9.83 11.17
C GLY A 45 4.02 -11.00 10.26
N LEU A 46 4.73 -10.70 9.17
CA LEU A 46 5.26 -11.67 8.20
C LEU A 46 6.48 -12.45 8.73
N GLY A 47 6.55 -12.67 10.04
CA GLY A 47 7.73 -13.18 10.75
C GLY A 47 8.85 -12.14 10.86
N ASP A 48 10.06 -12.60 11.21
CA ASP A 48 11.24 -11.75 11.38
C ASP A 48 11.99 -11.49 10.05
N VAL A 49 11.25 -11.53 8.93
CA VAL A 49 11.80 -11.40 7.58
C VAL A 49 12.34 -10.01 7.25
N LEU A 50 11.96 -9.00 8.03
CA LEU A 50 12.35 -7.60 7.84
C LEU A 50 13.32 -7.08 8.91
N ASN A 51 14.16 -7.94 9.49
CA ASN A 51 15.16 -7.51 10.48
C ASN A 51 16.38 -6.82 9.83
N HIS A 52 16.16 -5.60 9.29
CA HIS A 52 17.16 -4.81 8.60
C HIS A 52 17.09 -3.34 9.04
N SER A 53 18.24 -2.67 9.05
CA SER A 53 18.35 -1.24 9.39
C SER A 53 17.74 -0.32 8.33
N ARG A 54 17.56 -0.81 7.10
CA ARG A 54 16.94 -0.11 5.98
C ARG A 54 16.04 -1.10 5.23
N ILE A 55 14.82 -0.67 4.94
CA ILE A 55 13.84 -1.48 4.22
C ILE A 55 13.31 -0.65 3.06
N VAL A 56 13.33 -1.25 1.86
CA VAL A 56 12.75 -0.66 0.65
C VAL A 56 11.52 -1.49 0.27
N VAL A 57 10.37 -0.84 0.15
CA VAL A 57 9.13 -1.44 -0.33
C VAL A 57 8.89 -1.00 -1.76
N LEU A 58 8.98 -1.95 -2.70
CA LEU A 58 8.61 -1.72 -4.10
C LEU A 58 7.20 -2.23 -4.35
N LEU A 59 6.25 -1.31 -4.50
CA LEU A 59 4.88 -1.63 -4.85
C LEU A 59 4.68 -1.49 -6.37
N ILE A 60 4.33 -2.58 -7.03
CA ILE A 60 4.06 -2.61 -8.48
C ILE A 60 2.57 -2.87 -8.67
N ASP A 61 1.85 -1.87 -9.18
CA ASP A 61 0.41 -1.97 -9.40
C ASP A 61 0.08 -3.08 -10.41
N GLY A 62 -0.94 -3.88 -10.11
CA GLY A 62 -1.41 -4.97 -10.96
C GLY A 62 -0.49 -6.20 -11.06
N LEU A 63 0.67 -6.24 -10.39
CA LEU A 63 1.60 -7.39 -10.45
C LEU A 63 1.31 -8.45 -9.37
N GLY A 64 0.62 -9.52 -9.76
CA GLY A 64 0.32 -10.66 -8.90
C GLY A 64 1.41 -11.74 -8.87
N HIS A 65 1.39 -12.58 -7.83
CA HIS A 65 2.36 -13.67 -7.63
C HIS A 65 2.48 -14.61 -8.84
N ARG A 66 1.37 -15.03 -9.45
CA ARG A 66 1.36 -15.92 -10.62
C ARG A 66 2.03 -15.28 -11.85
N GLN A 67 1.81 -14.00 -12.08
CA GLN A 67 2.47 -13.26 -13.17
C GLN A 67 3.98 -13.19 -12.93
N LEU A 68 4.39 -12.90 -11.68
CA LEU A 68 5.80 -12.85 -11.30
C LEU A 68 6.49 -14.21 -11.47
N VAL A 69 5.87 -15.31 -11.01
CA VAL A 69 6.39 -16.67 -11.19
C VAL A 69 6.47 -17.02 -12.67
N SER A 70 5.43 -16.76 -13.46
CA SER A 70 5.46 -17.00 -14.91
C SER A 70 6.54 -16.21 -15.64
N ALA A 71 6.96 -15.04 -15.12
CA ALA A 71 8.00 -14.23 -15.72
C ALA A 71 9.41 -14.79 -15.49
N THR A 72 9.63 -15.60 -14.44
CA THR A 72 10.95 -16.15 -14.11
C THR A 72 11.58 -16.96 -15.23
N GLY A 73 10.79 -17.76 -15.96
CA GLY A 73 11.24 -18.55 -17.11
C GLY A 73 11.33 -17.76 -18.42
N ARG A 74 10.78 -16.54 -18.47
CA ARG A 74 10.73 -15.70 -19.69
C ARG A 74 11.71 -14.54 -19.65
N ILE A 75 12.00 -14.01 -18.46
CA ILE A 75 12.86 -12.84 -18.24
C ILE A 75 14.00 -13.27 -17.30
N PRO A 76 15.20 -13.59 -17.83
CA PRO A 76 16.32 -14.09 -17.02
C PRO A 76 16.70 -13.19 -15.84
N ALA A 77 16.55 -11.87 -15.99
CA ALA A 77 16.80 -10.90 -14.92
C ALA A 77 15.84 -11.07 -13.72
N VAL A 78 14.57 -11.42 -13.98
CA VAL A 78 13.58 -11.69 -12.92
C VAL A 78 13.91 -12.99 -12.21
N GLY A 79 14.16 -14.06 -12.98
CA GLY A 79 14.54 -15.36 -12.42
C GLY A 79 15.79 -15.29 -11.55
N SER A 80 16.87 -14.68 -12.05
CA SER A 80 18.11 -14.51 -11.30
C SER A 80 17.95 -13.63 -10.05
N SER A 81 17.10 -12.62 -10.09
CA SER A 81 16.85 -11.75 -8.92
C SER A 81 16.04 -12.44 -7.84
N LEU A 82 15.00 -13.20 -8.19
CA LEU A 82 14.22 -13.98 -7.22
C LEU A 82 15.07 -15.11 -6.59
N SER A 83 15.89 -15.80 -7.38
CA SER A 83 16.82 -16.81 -6.86
C SER A 83 17.83 -16.22 -5.87
N ARG A 84 18.32 -15.00 -6.14
CA ARG A 84 19.23 -14.27 -5.23
C ARG A 84 18.55 -13.75 -3.97
N ALA A 85 17.26 -13.43 -4.03
CA ALA A 85 16.52 -12.93 -2.88
C ALA A 85 16.40 -13.96 -1.74
N LYS A 86 16.65 -15.25 -2.02
CA LYS A 86 16.65 -16.40 -1.07
C LYS A 86 15.35 -16.61 -0.26
N LEU A 87 14.37 -15.72 -0.39
CA LEU A 87 13.07 -15.77 0.27
C LEU A 87 11.98 -15.32 -0.71
N SER A 88 11.03 -16.22 -0.98
CA SER A 88 9.76 -15.91 -1.65
C SER A 88 8.66 -16.10 -0.62
N LEU A 89 8.09 -14.99 -0.13
CA LEU A 89 6.96 -15.04 0.79
C LEU A 89 5.73 -14.44 0.09
N PRO A 90 4.94 -15.25 -0.64
CA PRO A 90 3.70 -14.77 -1.22
C PRO A 90 2.73 -14.32 -0.10
N ILE A 91 2.06 -13.20 -0.35
CA ILE A 91 1.04 -12.61 0.52
C ILE A 91 -0.22 -12.30 -0.30
N THR A 92 -1.38 -12.22 0.34
CA THR A 92 -2.60 -11.75 -0.30
C THR A 92 -2.67 -10.22 -0.32
N SER A 93 -3.46 -9.68 -1.24
CA SER A 93 -3.96 -8.31 -1.09
C SER A 93 -5.01 -8.23 0.04
N VAL A 94 -5.66 -7.08 0.13
CA VAL A 94 -6.90 -6.88 0.90
C VAL A 94 -8.12 -6.99 -0.01
N PHE A 95 -9.31 -6.99 0.59
CA PHE A 95 -10.57 -6.95 -0.14
C PHE A 95 -11.36 -5.67 0.17
N PRO A 96 -11.82 -4.93 -0.85
CA PRO A 96 -11.57 -5.16 -2.28
C PRO A 96 -10.12 -4.85 -2.71
N SER A 97 -9.60 -5.57 -3.70
CA SER A 97 -8.22 -5.40 -4.20
C SER A 97 -8.11 -4.25 -5.21
N THR A 98 -8.56 -3.06 -4.80
CA THR A 98 -8.49 -1.84 -5.63
C THR A 98 -7.38 -0.91 -5.15
N THR A 99 -6.82 -0.09 -6.05
CA THR A 99 -5.70 0.82 -5.75
C THR A 99 -5.96 1.68 -4.50
N SER A 100 -7.11 2.36 -4.40
CA SER A 100 -7.43 3.20 -3.24
C SER A 100 -7.51 2.40 -1.93
N THR A 101 -8.15 1.23 -1.95
CA THR A 101 -8.29 0.37 -0.78
C THR A 101 -6.93 -0.17 -0.33
N VAL A 102 -6.13 -0.69 -1.27
CA VAL A 102 -4.81 -1.26 -1.01
C VAL A 102 -3.84 -0.21 -0.49
N LEU A 103 -3.75 0.94 -1.15
CA LEU A 103 -2.89 2.03 -0.71
C LEU A 103 -3.32 2.57 0.66
N THR A 104 -4.63 2.71 0.91
CA THR A 104 -5.11 3.15 2.23
C THR A 104 -4.71 2.15 3.30
N THR A 105 -4.92 0.85 3.10
CA THR A 105 -4.46 -0.18 4.04
C THR A 105 -2.95 -0.11 4.26
N LEU A 106 -2.17 -0.11 3.18
CA LEU A 106 -0.71 -0.18 3.26
C LEU A 106 -0.13 1.00 4.05
N ASN A 107 -0.65 2.20 3.81
CA ASN A 107 -0.12 3.43 4.39
C ASN A 107 -0.71 3.77 5.76
N THR A 108 -1.84 3.19 6.15
CA THR A 108 -2.45 3.45 7.47
C THR A 108 -2.29 2.29 8.45
N GLY A 109 -1.96 1.09 7.95
CA GLY A 109 -1.95 -0.11 8.77
C GLY A 109 -3.35 -0.50 9.26
N LEU A 110 -4.42 -0.02 8.63
CA LEU A 110 -5.81 -0.35 8.95
C LEU A 110 -6.39 -1.30 7.89
N VAL A 111 -7.26 -2.22 8.31
CA VAL A 111 -8.04 -3.04 7.35
C VAL A 111 -9.14 -2.21 6.68
N PRO A 112 -9.66 -2.64 5.51
CA PRO A 112 -10.73 -1.91 4.81
C PRO A 112 -11.98 -1.63 5.64
N ALA A 113 -12.35 -2.58 6.51
CA ALA A 113 -13.47 -2.40 7.45
C ALA A 113 -13.25 -1.29 8.49
N LYS A 114 -11.99 -0.91 8.78
CA LYS A 114 -11.64 0.18 9.70
C LYS A 114 -11.48 1.52 8.99
N HIS A 115 -10.85 1.55 7.81
CA HIS A 115 -10.58 2.81 7.10
C HIS A 115 -11.68 3.25 6.12
N GLY A 116 -12.68 2.43 5.82
CA GLY A 116 -13.87 2.81 5.05
C GLY A 116 -13.69 2.93 3.52
N VAL A 117 -12.48 3.18 3.02
CA VAL A 117 -12.18 3.25 1.57
C VAL A 117 -12.27 1.88 0.89
N ILE A 118 -13.45 1.50 0.43
CA ILE A 118 -13.73 0.16 -0.14
C ILE A 118 -13.93 0.14 -1.66
N GLY A 119 -13.65 1.23 -2.37
CA GLY A 119 -13.79 1.23 -3.82
C GLY A 119 -13.21 2.46 -4.49
N PHE A 120 -13.06 2.34 -5.82
CA PHE A 120 -12.70 3.46 -6.68
C PHE A 120 -13.81 4.51 -6.73
N THR A 121 -15.06 4.05 -6.84
CA THR A 121 -16.27 4.88 -6.83
C THR A 121 -17.19 4.37 -5.73
N MET A 122 -17.50 5.22 -4.75
CA MET A 122 -18.37 4.84 -3.63
C MET A 122 -19.21 6.01 -3.14
N TYR A 123 -20.41 5.73 -2.65
CA TYR A 123 -21.20 6.75 -1.96
C TYR A 123 -20.62 7.02 -0.58
N VAL A 124 -20.33 8.28 -0.28
CA VAL A 124 -19.82 8.74 1.01
C VAL A 124 -20.89 9.62 1.63
N LYS A 125 -21.50 9.14 2.73
CA LYS A 125 -22.65 9.79 3.37
C LYS A 125 -22.30 11.18 3.88
N GLU A 126 -21.11 11.33 4.45
CA GLU A 126 -20.56 12.56 5.00
C GLU A 126 -20.39 13.65 3.92
N LEU A 127 -20.17 13.23 2.68
CA LEU A 127 -20.05 14.11 1.51
C LEU A 127 -21.35 14.20 0.71
N GLY A 128 -22.39 13.43 1.07
CA GLY A 128 -23.66 13.36 0.36
C GLY A 128 -23.53 13.03 -1.13
N SER A 129 -22.45 12.35 -1.54
CA SER A 129 -22.06 12.24 -2.95
C SER A 129 -21.45 10.89 -3.28
N VAL A 130 -21.56 10.51 -4.56
CA VAL A 130 -20.77 9.41 -5.12
C VAL A 130 -19.38 9.97 -5.44
N VAL A 131 -18.37 9.45 -4.76
CA VAL A 131 -17.00 9.96 -4.75
C VAL A 131 -16.09 9.05 -5.56
N ASN A 132 -15.27 9.65 -6.42
CA ASN A 132 -14.05 9.01 -6.91
C ASN A 132 -12.97 9.16 -5.83
N SER A 133 -12.55 8.04 -5.23
CA SER A 133 -11.60 8.07 -4.12
C SER A 133 -10.22 8.54 -4.56
N ILE A 134 -9.72 8.11 -5.72
CA ILE A 134 -8.38 8.50 -6.22
C ILE A 134 -8.30 10.01 -6.43
N SER A 135 -9.31 10.57 -7.10
CA SER A 135 -9.29 11.99 -7.43
C SER A 135 -9.84 12.89 -6.33
N PHE A 136 -10.49 12.34 -5.30
CA PHE A 136 -11.19 13.11 -4.27
C PHE A 136 -12.13 14.17 -4.88
N SER A 137 -13.00 13.71 -5.77
CA SER A 137 -13.97 14.51 -6.52
C SER A 137 -15.30 13.75 -6.64
N PRO A 138 -16.43 14.43 -6.95
CA PRO A 138 -17.64 13.75 -7.40
C PRO A 138 -17.34 12.83 -8.57
N ALA A 139 -17.93 11.63 -8.58
CA ALA A 139 -17.68 10.64 -9.63
C ALA A 139 -18.17 11.09 -11.02
N SER A 140 -19.06 12.07 -11.08
CA SER A 140 -19.55 12.71 -12.30
C SER A 140 -18.59 13.78 -12.86
N GLU A 141 -17.62 14.24 -12.07
CA GLU A 141 -16.69 15.31 -12.46
C GLU A 141 -15.37 14.73 -12.95
N ARG A 142 -14.79 15.34 -14.00
CA ARG A 142 -13.42 15.05 -14.43
C ARG A 142 -12.46 16.00 -13.75
N GLY A 143 -11.35 15.46 -13.28
CA GLY A 143 -10.31 16.22 -12.61
C GLY A 143 -10.20 15.88 -11.13
N GLU A 144 -9.20 16.48 -10.51
CA GLU A 144 -8.73 16.08 -9.20
C GLU A 144 -8.99 17.14 -8.14
N GLY A 145 -9.42 16.76 -6.95
CA GLY A 145 -9.52 17.62 -5.78
C GLY A 145 -10.71 18.57 -5.84
N ALA A 146 -11.82 18.20 -6.48
CA ALA A 146 -13.00 19.06 -6.53
C ALA A 146 -13.57 19.33 -5.13
N PHE A 147 -13.54 18.33 -4.25
CA PHE A 147 -13.91 18.50 -2.85
C PHE A 147 -12.90 19.38 -2.10
N GLU A 148 -11.59 19.16 -2.30
CA GLU A 148 -10.52 19.99 -1.70
C GLU A 148 -10.67 21.47 -2.09
N ARG A 149 -10.91 21.76 -3.38
CA ARG A 149 -11.18 23.12 -3.89
C ARG A 149 -12.44 23.75 -3.30
N SER A 150 -13.40 22.93 -2.92
CA SER A 150 -14.66 23.37 -2.30
C SER A 150 -14.54 23.51 -0.78
N GLY A 151 -13.33 23.37 -0.21
CA GLY A 151 -13.03 23.51 1.22
C GLY A 151 -13.22 22.24 2.04
N LEU A 152 -13.61 21.12 1.42
CA LEU A 152 -13.78 19.84 2.10
C LEU A 152 -12.41 19.16 2.27
N GLN A 153 -12.19 18.65 3.48
CA GLN A 153 -10.90 18.06 3.84
C GLN A 153 -10.85 16.58 3.47
N PRO A 154 -9.67 16.04 3.07
CA PRO A 154 -9.50 14.62 2.81
C PRO A 154 -9.89 13.71 3.99
N SER A 155 -9.94 14.24 5.22
CA SER A 155 -10.39 13.54 6.43
C SER A 155 -11.82 13.04 6.39
N TYR A 156 -12.66 13.54 5.48
CA TYR A 156 -14.00 12.99 5.25
C TYR A 156 -13.97 11.60 4.60
N LEU A 157 -12.85 11.19 3.99
CA LEU A 157 -12.70 9.90 3.32
C LEU A 157 -11.53 9.07 3.84
N TYR A 158 -10.42 9.71 4.21
CA TYR A 158 -9.17 9.05 4.53
C TYR A 158 -8.77 9.23 6.00
N PRO A 159 -8.22 8.17 6.64
CA PRO A 159 -7.54 8.33 7.91
C PRO A 159 -6.39 9.34 7.80
N GLN A 160 -6.21 10.16 8.84
CA GLN A 160 -5.21 11.23 8.85
C GLN A 160 -3.84 10.77 9.35
N ARG A 161 -3.82 9.69 10.15
CA ARG A 161 -2.60 9.11 10.71
C ARG A 161 -2.16 7.93 9.86
N THR A 162 -0.91 7.97 9.45
CA THR A 162 -0.25 6.98 8.56
C THR A 162 0.84 6.26 9.34
N ILE A 163 1.33 5.14 8.80
CA ILE A 163 2.47 4.42 9.37
C ILE A 163 3.73 5.31 9.46
N TYR A 164 3.84 6.33 8.61
CA TYR A 164 4.98 7.25 8.59
C TYR A 164 5.01 8.17 9.83
N HIS A 165 3.84 8.52 10.37
CA HIS A 165 3.79 9.25 11.64
C HIS A 165 4.28 8.36 12.79
N GLU A 166 3.84 7.11 12.84
CA GLU A 166 4.31 6.14 13.85
C GLU A 166 5.82 5.89 13.77
N LEU A 167 6.36 5.82 12.55
CA LEU A 167 7.80 5.63 12.32
C LEU A 167 8.61 6.89 12.67
N SER A 168 8.13 8.08 12.30
CA SER A 168 8.83 9.34 12.61
C SER A 168 8.86 9.64 14.11
N GLU A 169 7.82 9.30 14.87
CA GLU A 169 7.81 9.35 16.35
C GLU A 169 8.87 8.44 16.99
N ARG A 170 9.43 7.48 16.23
CA ARG A 170 10.57 6.63 16.63
C ARG A 170 11.90 7.07 16.04
N GLY A 171 11.97 8.23 15.41
CA GLY A 171 13.19 8.75 14.76
C GLY A 171 13.55 8.01 13.49
N VAL A 172 12.62 7.25 12.89
CA VAL A 172 12.84 6.55 11.63
C VAL A 172 12.57 7.51 10.49
N TYR A 173 13.58 7.74 9.64
CA TYR A 173 13.40 8.48 8.41
C TYR A 173 12.64 7.63 7.38
N THR A 174 11.59 8.21 6.79
CA THR A 174 10.78 7.56 5.76
C THR A 174 10.63 8.47 4.55
N CYS A 175 10.88 7.92 3.36
CA CYS A 175 10.61 8.60 2.10
C CYS A 175 9.72 7.74 1.19
N VAL A 176 8.93 8.42 0.35
CA VAL A 176 8.12 7.84 -0.71
C VAL A 176 8.59 8.42 -2.03
N VAL A 177 9.07 7.55 -2.91
CA VAL A 177 9.52 7.92 -4.25
C VAL A 177 8.37 7.67 -5.23
N THR A 178 7.85 8.73 -5.84
CA THR A 178 6.63 8.65 -6.68
C THR A 178 6.74 9.55 -7.93
N PRO A 179 6.10 9.20 -9.06
CA PRO A 179 6.09 10.06 -10.23
C PRO A 179 5.57 11.47 -9.90
N ASN A 180 6.16 12.49 -10.51
CA ASN A 180 5.86 13.90 -10.24
C ASN A 180 4.37 14.23 -10.47
N TYR A 181 3.74 13.64 -11.49
CA TYR A 181 2.32 13.83 -11.78
C TYR A 181 1.39 13.22 -10.73
N LEU A 182 1.87 12.29 -9.89
CA LEU A 182 1.13 11.71 -8.77
C LEU A 182 1.50 12.35 -7.42
N ALA A 183 2.68 12.96 -7.30
CA ALA A 183 3.25 13.35 -6.03
C ALA A 183 2.43 14.41 -5.25
N ASN A 184 1.70 15.25 -5.99
CA ASN A 184 0.89 16.32 -5.44
C ASN A 184 -0.62 16.02 -5.53
N THR A 185 -0.99 14.76 -5.75
CA THR A 185 -2.41 14.39 -5.76
C THR A 185 -3.00 14.45 -4.35
N VAL A 186 -4.32 14.60 -4.21
CA VAL A 186 -4.99 14.56 -2.90
C VAL A 186 -4.71 13.22 -2.22
N LEU A 187 -4.80 12.12 -2.98
CA LEU A 187 -4.51 10.78 -2.49
C LEU A 187 -3.07 10.67 -1.96
N SER A 188 -2.07 11.05 -2.75
CA SER A 188 -0.65 10.95 -2.37
C SER A 188 -0.29 11.87 -1.21
N LYS A 189 -0.80 13.11 -1.21
CA LYS A 189 -0.60 14.06 -0.09
C LYS A 189 -1.13 13.47 1.22
N THR A 190 -2.29 12.82 1.15
CA THR A 190 -2.97 12.27 2.32
C THR A 190 -2.32 10.97 2.80
N LEU A 191 -2.16 9.99 1.91
CA LEU A 191 -1.65 8.66 2.29
C LEU A 191 -0.15 8.64 2.57
N TYR A 192 0.64 9.54 1.96
CA TYR A 192 2.07 9.68 2.25
C TYR A 192 2.37 10.82 3.22
N ASN A 193 1.36 11.30 3.96
CA ASN A 193 1.58 12.28 5.02
C ASN A 193 2.50 11.68 6.10
N GLY A 194 3.44 12.46 6.61
CA GLY A 194 4.48 12.00 7.54
C GLY A 194 5.76 11.44 6.89
N ALA A 195 5.77 11.20 5.57
CA ALA A 195 6.98 10.83 4.81
C ALA A 195 7.48 11.97 3.92
N GLU A 196 8.79 12.00 3.68
CA GLU A 196 9.35 12.84 2.62
C GLU A 196 8.91 12.29 1.26
N ARG A 197 8.36 13.14 0.39
CA ARG A 197 7.95 12.74 -0.97
C ARG A 197 9.00 13.16 -1.98
N ILE A 198 9.79 12.19 -2.45
CA ILE A 198 10.78 12.38 -3.51
C ILE A 198 10.10 12.15 -4.86
N LYS A 199 10.30 13.07 -5.79
CA LYS A 199 9.59 13.12 -7.08
C LYS A 199 10.53 12.79 -8.21
N PHE A 200 10.05 12.06 -9.21
CA PHE A 200 10.79 11.80 -10.44
C PHE A 200 9.90 12.00 -11.67
N ASN A 201 10.53 12.32 -12.81
CA ASN A 201 9.82 12.41 -14.10
C ASN A 201 10.07 11.14 -14.95
N GLN A 202 11.26 10.57 -14.86
CA GLN A 202 11.63 9.31 -15.50
C GLN A 202 12.21 8.30 -14.51
N LEU A 203 12.20 7.02 -14.87
CA LEU A 203 12.77 5.96 -14.04
C LEU A 203 14.29 6.13 -13.82
N SER A 204 15.01 6.69 -14.80
CA SER A 204 16.43 7.04 -14.62
C SER A 204 16.63 8.03 -13.47
N ASP A 205 15.78 9.05 -13.39
CA ASP A 205 15.84 10.10 -12.36
C ASP A 205 15.54 9.50 -10.97
N MET A 206 14.63 8.53 -10.92
CA MET A 206 14.27 7.80 -9.71
C MET A 206 15.50 7.10 -9.10
N PHE A 207 16.31 6.41 -9.91
CA PHE A 207 17.49 5.68 -9.41
C PHE A 207 18.63 6.59 -8.94
N VAL A 208 18.70 7.83 -9.42
CA VAL A 208 19.68 8.82 -8.94
C VAL A 208 19.25 9.43 -7.60
N SER A 209 17.95 9.36 -7.28
CA SER A 209 17.36 9.96 -6.08
C SER A 209 17.24 9.00 -4.90
N LEU A 210 17.68 7.74 -5.06
CA LEU A 210 17.66 6.65 -4.07
C LEU A 210 19.05 6.43 -3.44
#